data_AF-A0A7E6CJS2-F1
#
_entry.id   AF-A0A7E6CJS2-F1
#
_cell.length_a   1.000
_cell.length_b   1.000
_cell.length_c   1.000
_cell.angle_alpha   90.00
_cell.angle_beta   90.00
_cell.angle_gamma   90.00
#
_symmetry.space_group_name_H-M   'P 1'
#
loop_
_entity.id
_entity.type
_entity.pdbx_description
1 polymer ?
#
loop_
_entity_poly.entity_id
_entity_poly.type
_entity_poly.pdbx_seq_one_letter_code
_entity_poly.pdbx_strand_id
1 'polypeptide(L)'
;MAQAGNTGPGVGGQRGAGMARGRAPWLWALAMLWQVAAAGLPFQRQWPIPYKRFSFRPAPDPYCQAKYTFCPTGSPIPVMKGDDVIEVFRLQAPVWEFKYGDLLGHLKIMHDAIGFRSTSTGKNYTMEWYELFQLGNCTFPHLRPEMNAPFWCNQGAACFFEGIDDMHWKENGTLVQVATISAG
;
A
#
# COMPACT_ATOMS: atom_id res chain seq x y z
N MET A 1 -38.55 48.71 -71.70
CA MET A 1 -38.03 50.10 -71.67
C MET A 1 -36.64 50.01 -71.03
N ALA A 2 -35.58 49.95 -71.82
CA ALA A 2 -34.90 51.05 -72.51
C ALA A 2 -34.11 51.95 -71.55
N GLN A 3 -32.77 51.86 -71.73
CA GLN A 3 -31.70 52.82 -71.47
C GLN A 3 -31.38 53.20 -70.01
N ALA A 4 -30.14 53.02 -69.51
CA ALA A 4 -28.81 53.39 -70.00
C ALA A 4 -28.42 54.85 -69.73
N GLY A 5 -27.19 55.00 -69.23
CA GLY A 5 -26.38 56.21 -69.31
C GLY A 5 -26.48 57.13 -68.09
N ASN A 6 -25.44 57.86 -67.69
CA ASN A 6 -24.11 57.99 -68.25
C ASN A 6 -23.24 58.80 -67.25
N THR A 7 -22.02 58.33 -67.03
CA THR A 7 -20.74 59.07 -66.95
C THR A 7 -20.61 60.45 -66.28
N GLY A 8 -19.61 60.55 -65.39
CA GLY A 8 -18.93 61.80 -65.02
C GLY A 8 -17.77 61.56 -64.02
N PRO A 9 -16.47 61.73 -64.39
CA PRO A 9 -15.34 61.10 -63.69
C PRO A 9 -14.36 62.06 -62.98
N GLY A 10 -13.55 61.48 -62.08
CA GLY A 10 -12.13 61.82 -61.91
C GLY A 10 -11.78 62.99 -60.99
N VAL A 11 -10.63 63.07 -60.33
CA VAL A 11 -9.45 62.20 -60.17
C VAL A 11 -8.74 62.75 -58.92
N GLY A 12 -8.18 61.90 -58.09
CA GLY A 12 -7.28 62.34 -57.01
C GLY A 12 -6.91 61.22 -56.05
N GLY A 13 -6.34 60.12 -56.56
CA GLY A 13 -5.78 59.10 -55.70
C GLY A 13 -4.47 59.56 -55.05
N GLN A 14 -4.20 59.13 -53.81
CA GLN A 14 -3.21 58.08 -53.55
C GLN A 14 -3.05 57.78 -52.05
N ARG A 15 -3.07 56.48 -51.77
CA ARG A 15 -2.23 55.69 -50.86
C ARG A 15 -2.32 55.94 -49.35
N GLY A 16 -2.83 54.92 -48.68
CA GLY A 16 -2.43 54.48 -47.33
C GLY A 16 -2.96 53.05 -47.16
N ALA A 17 -2.16 52.05 -47.47
CA ALA A 17 -1.47 51.21 -46.48
C ALA A 17 -2.46 50.47 -45.57
N GLY A 18 -2.47 49.15 -45.73
CA GLY A 18 -3.48 48.25 -45.19
C GLY A 18 -3.56 48.27 -43.67
N MET A 19 -4.77 48.01 -43.18
CA MET A 19 -4.98 47.63 -41.80
C MET A 19 -5.50 46.21 -41.79
N ALA A 20 -4.59 45.32 -41.40
CA ALA A 20 -4.85 43.93 -41.16
C ALA A 20 -6.03 43.78 -40.21
N ARG A 21 -6.94 42.88 -40.59
CA ARG A 21 -8.08 42.38 -39.84
C ARG A 21 -7.61 41.98 -38.43
N GLY A 22 -7.83 42.85 -37.45
CA GLY A 22 -7.46 42.62 -36.06
C GLY A 22 -8.19 41.39 -35.53
N ARG A 23 -7.51 40.24 -35.52
CA ARG A 23 -7.98 39.03 -34.83
C ARG A 23 -8.08 39.39 -33.36
N ALA A 24 -9.30 39.33 -32.84
CA ALA A 24 -9.64 39.71 -31.48
C ALA A 24 -8.69 39.02 -30.47
N PRO A 25 -7.92 39.78 -29.67
CA PRO A 25 -6.99 39.23 -28.68
C PRO A 25 -7.69 38.41 -27.59
N TRP A 26 -9.02 38.50 -27.53
CA TRP A 26 -9.86 37.81 -26.57
C TRP A 26 -9.93 36.29 -26.80
N LEU A 27 -9.83 35.82 -28.04
CA LEU A 27 -9.82 34.39 -28.37
C LEU A 27 -8.54 33.71 -27.87
N TRP A 28 -7.41 34.41 -27.91
CA TRP A 28 -6.15 33.94 -27.35
C TRP A 28 -6.14 33.97 -25.83
N ALA A 29 -6.75 34.99 -25.22
CA ALA A 29 -6.91 35.06 -23.77
C ALA A 29 -7.80 33.92 -23.22
N LEU A 30 -8.89 33.59 -23.90
CA LEU A 30 -9.75 32.45 -23.56
C LEU A 30 -9.05 31.11 -23.76
N ALA A 31 -8.28 30.95 -24.84
CA ALA A 31 -7.51 29.74 -25.09
C ALA A 31 -6.40 29.53 -24.03
N MET A 32 -5.72 30.60 -23.61
CA MET A 32 -4.73 30.57 -22.53
C MET A 32 -5.38 30.25 -21.17
N LEU A 33 -6.56 30.83 -20.87
CA LEU A 33 -7.31 30.50 -19.66
C LEU A 33 -7.68 29.01 -19.59
N TRP A 34 -8.05 28.42 -20.73
CA TRP A 34 -8.39 27.00 -20.84
C TRP A 34 -7.16 26.09 -20.64
N GLN A 35 -5.99 26.51 -21.12
CA GLN A 35 -4.72 25.77 -20.94
C GLN A 35 -4.25 25.79 -19.48
N VAL A 36 -4.42 26.92 -18.78
CA VAL A 36 -4.13 27.01 -17.33
C VAL A 36 -5.11 26.16 -16.50
N ALA A 37 -6.39 26.09 -16.90
CA ALA A 37 -7.37 25.23 -16.25
C ALA A 37 -7.12 23.73 -16.49
N ALA A 38 -6.66 23.34 -17.68
CA ALA A 38 -6.39 21.94 -18.02
C ALA A 38 -5.06 21.41 -17.41
N ALA A 39 -4.08 22.28 -17.19
CA ALA A 39 -2.79 21.91 -16.58
C ALA A 39 -2.83 21.81 -15.04
N GLY A 40 -3.90 22.28 -14.40
CA GLY A 40 -4.03 22.41 -12.95
C GLY A 40 -4.77 21.29 -12.24
N LEU A 41 -5.16 20.21 -12.92
CA LEU A 41 -5.76 19.07 -12.23
C LEU A 41 -4.64 18.25 -11.58
N PRO A 42 -4.53 18.21 -10.24
CA PRO A 42 -3.63 17.27 -9.60
C PRO A 42 -4.06 15.89 -10.07
N PHE A 43 -3.14 15.15 -10.68
CA PHE A 43 -3.32 13.74 -11.02
C PHE A 43 -3.98 13.08 -9.81
N GLN A 44 -5.28 12.77 -9.91
CA GLN A 44 -6.02 12.20 -8.81
C GLN A 44 -5.28 10.92 -8.45
N ARG A 45 -4.59 10.90 -7.30
CA ARG A 45 -3.99 9.68 -6.79
C ARG A 45 -5.12 8.69 -6.63
N GLN A 46 -5.10 7.63 -7.41
CA GLN A 46 -6.12 6.58 -7.37
C GLN A 46 -6.07 5.96 -5.98
N TRP A 47 -7.16 6.10 -5.24
CA TRP A 47 -7.32 5.46 -3.94
C TRP A 47 -7.76 4.01 -4.16
N PRO A 48 -7.19 3.03 -3.42
CA PRO A 48 -6.17 3.18 -2.39
C PRO A 48 -4.74 3.35 -2.96
N ILE A 49 -3.87 4.07 -2.23
CA ILE A 49 -2.44 4.16 -2.58
C ILE A 49 -1.81 2.75 -2.45
N PRO A 50 -1.25 2.17 -3.53
CA PRO A 50 -0.68 0.82 -3.47
C PRO A 50 0.53 0.74 -2.53
N TYR A 51 0.65 -0.37 -1.80
CA TYR A 51 1.83 -0.65 -0.97
C TYR A 51 3.07 -0.87 -1.85
N LYS A 52 4.11 -0.06 -1.65
CA LYS A 52 5.36 -0.15 -2.40
C LYS A 52 6.17 -1.36 -1.94
N ARG A 53 6.57 -2.21 -2.89
CA ARG A 53 7.48 -3.35 -2.66
C ARG A 53 8.92 -3.00 -3.05
N PHE A 54 9.85 -3.79 -2.54
CA PHE A 54 11.28 -3.71 -2.82
C PHE A 54 11.78 -5.04 -3.39
N SER A 55 12.89 -5.03 -4.13
CA SER A 55 13.48 -6.25 -4.71
C SER A 55 14.22 -7.13 -3.70
N PHE A 56 14.59 -6.58 -2.54
CA PHE A 56 15.25 -7.31 -1.45
C PHE A 56 14.90 -6.69 -0.09
N ARG A 57 15.11 -7.47 0.97
CA ARG A 57 15.03 -6.98 2.36
C ARG A 57 16.43 -6.51 2.81
N PRO A 58 16.60 -5.23 3.19
CA PRO A 58 17.85 -4.77 3.78
C PRO A 58 18.04 -5.36 5.18
N ALA A 59 19.31 -5.58 5.57
CA ALA A 59 19.63 -5.95 6.95
C ALA A 59 19.12 -4.86 7.91
N PRO A 60 18.61 -5.23 9.10
CA PRO A 60 18.24 -4.23 10.09
C PRO A 60 19.44 -3.40 10.56
N ASP A 61 19.21 -2.12 10.80
CA ASP A 61 20.22 -1.22 11.35
C ASP A 61 20.56 -1.64 12.80
N PRO A 62 21.83 -1.58 13.24
CA PRO A 62 22.22 -1.91 14.60
C PRO A 62 21.50 -1.11 15.70
N TYR A 63 20.99 0.08 15.39
CA TYR A 63 20.15 0.85 16.30
C TYR A 63 18.84 0.11 16.66
N CYS A 64 18.29 -0.65 15.73
CA CYS A 64 17.06 -1.41 15.92
C CYS A 64 17.32 -2.69 16.72
N GLN A 65 17.04 -2.66 18.02
CA GLN A 65 17.18 -3.81 18.92
C GLN A 65 15.82 -4.24 19.44
N ALA A 66 15.54 -5.54 19.37
CA ALA A 66 14.30 -6.11 19.88
C ALA A 66 14.48 -6.56 21.34
N LYS A 67 13.52 -6.23 22.20
CA LYS A 67 13.48 -6.77 23.58
C LYS A 67 13.12 -8.26 23.59
N TYR A 68 12.25 -8.66 22.66
CA TYR A 68 11.88 -10.05 22.42
C TYR A 68 12.34 -10.42 21.02
N THR A 69 13.10 -11.49 20.90
CA THR A 69 13.64 -11.97 19.62
C THR A 69 12.50 -12.27 18.64
N PHE A 70 12.62 -11.75 17.42
CA PHE A 70 11.71 -12.09 16.33
C PHE A 70 11.85 -13.58 15.97
N CYS A 71 10.73 -14.29 15.87
CA CYS A 71 10.64 -15.68 15.41
C CYS A 71 11.63 -16.65 16.09
N PRO A 72 11.60 -16.77 17.42
CA PRO A 72 12.64 -17.49 18.18
C PRO A 72 12.71 -18.99 17.86
N THR A 73 11.58 -19.60 17.47
CA THR A 73 11.45 -21.03 17.12
C THR A 73 11.30 -21.24 15.61
N GLY A 74 11.64 -20.23 14.80
CA GLY A 74 11.48 -20.29 13.35
C GLY A 74 12.20 -21.47 12.71
N SER A 75 11.51 -22.18 11.84
CA SER A 75 12.04 -23.29 11.06
C SER A 75 11.82 -23.07 9.55
N PRO A 76 12.65 -23.68 8.68
CA PRO A 76 12.40 -23.66 7.25
C PRO A 76 11.05 -24.32 6.91
N ILE A 77 10.35 -23.77 5.92
CA ILE A 77 9.12 -24.38 5.40
C ILE A 77 9.47 -25.74 4.78
N PRO A 78 8.90 -26.86 5.26
CA PRO A 78 9.20 -28.18 4.73
C PRO A 78 8.54 -28.39 3.37
N VAL A 79 9.12 -29.27 2.56
CA VAL A 79 8.50 -29.75 1.32
C VAL A 79 7.50 -30.84 1.67
N MET A 80 6.23 -30.63 1.33
CA MET A 80 5.16 -31.60 1.52
C MET A 80 5.11 -32.60 0.35
N LYS A 81 4.63 -33.82 0.60
CA LYS A 81 4.38 -34.81 -0.47
C LYS A 81 3.21 -34.33 -1.33
N GLY A 82 3.28 -34.48 -2.65
CA GLY A 82 2.26 -33.93 -3.55
C GLY A 82 0.85 -34.51 -3.36
N ASP A 83 0.74 -35.74 -2.84
CA ASP A 83 -0.52 -36.41 -2.52
C ASP A 83 -0.99 -36.16 -1.08
N ASP A 84 -0.28 -35.34 -0.31
CA ASP A 84 -0.69 -34.98 1.04
C ASP A 84 -1.88 -34.03 1.01
N VAL A 85 -2.75 -34.22 2.00
CA VAL A 85 -3.88 -33.36 2.28
C VAL A 85 -3.53 -32.51 3.49
N ILE A 86 -3.53 -31.20 3.30
CA ILE A 86 -3.18 -30.22 4.33
C ILE A 86 -4.44 -29.50 4.80
N GLU A 87 -4.75 -29.63 6.08
CA GLU A 87 -5.81 -28.86 6.72
C GLU A 87 -5.28 -27.46 7.06
N VAL A 88 -6.05 -26.44 6.73
CA VAL A 88 -5.69 -25.03 6.93
C VAL A 88 -6.60 -24.43 7.97
N PHE A 89 -5.99 -23.81 8.98
CA PHE A 89 -6.66 -23.22 10.13
C PHE A 89 -6.53 -21.70 10.10
N ARG A 90 -7.63 -21.00 10.39
CA ARG A 90 -7.59 -19.61 10.81
C ARG A 90 -7.26 -19.60 12.30
N LEU A 91 -6.23 -18.84 12.65
CA LEU A 91 -5.77 -18.64 14.01
C LEU A 91 -5.90 -17.16 14.36
N GLN A 92 -6.49 -16.85 15.50
CA GLN A 92 -6.64 -15.49 15.96
C GLN A 92 -6.55 -15.45 17.50
N ALA A 93 -5.77 -14.53 18.07
CA ALA A 93 -5.64 -14.36 19.53
C ALA A 93 -5.49 -12.87 19.88
N PRO A 94 -5.89 -12.41 21.08
CA PRO A 94 -5.74 -11.01 21.48
C PRO A 94 -4.27 -10.56 21.54
N VAL A 95 -3.99 -9.34 21.10
CA VAL A 95 -2.64 -8.76 21.13
C VAL A 95 -2.27 -8.37 22.57
N TRP A 96 -1.00 -8.62 22.92
CA TRP A 96 -0.40 -8.29 24.22
C TRP A 96 -1.01 -8.91 25.47
N GLU A 97 -1.86 -9.93 25.33
CA GLU A 97 -2.30 -10.75 26.46
C GLU A 97 -1.10 -11.27 27.27
N PHE A 98 -0.05 -11.73 26.58
CA PHE A 98 1.20 -12.16 27.20
C PHE A 98 1.91 -11.09 28.06
N LYS A 99 1.61 -9.81 27.86
CA LYS A 99 2.28 -8.68 28.52
C LYS A 99 1.41 -7.95 29.53
N TYR A 100 0.10 -7.84 29.28
CA TYR A 100 -0.81 -7.04 30.10
C TYR A 100 -2.02 -7.84 30.62
N GLY A 101 -2.08 -9.15 30.35
CA GLY A 101 -3.15 -10.04 30.81
C GLY A 101 -4.53 -9.67 30.28
N ASP A 102 -5.55 -10.09 31.02
CA ASP A 102 -6.97 -10.05 30.63
C ASP A 102 -7.47 -8.64 30.23
N LEU A 103 -6.92 -7.58 30.83
CA LEU A 103 -7.38 -6.20 30.60
C LEU A 103 -7.35 -5.80 29.12
N LEU A 104 -6.27 -6.13 28.41
CA LEU A 104 -6.17 -5.83 26.96
C LEU A 104 -6.77 -6.95 26.10
N GLY A 105 -6.90 -8.17 26.62
CA GLY A 105 -7.59 -9.28 25.94
C GLY A 105 -9.05 -8.94 25.57
N HIS A 106 -9.69 -8.07 26.34
CA HIS A 106 -11.06 -7.62 26.09
C HIS A 106 -11.19 -6.49 25.05
N LEU A 107 -10.10 -5.84 24.63
CA LEU A 107 -10.15 -4.73 23.66
C LEU A 107 -10.35 -5.19 22.21
N LYS A 108 -10.31 -6.51 21.95
CA LYS A 108 -10.51 -7.12 20.62
C LYS A 108 -9.56 -6.59 19.55
N ILE A 109 -8.35 -6.21 19.95
CA ILE A 109 -7.21 -6.01 19.05
C ILE A 109 -6.59 -7.40 18.88
N MET A 110 -6.66 -7.97 17.67
CA MET A 110 -6.31 -9.37 17.44
C MET A 110 -5.05 -9.52 16.59
N HIS A 111 -4.22 -10.50 16.94
CA HIS A 111 -3.15 -11.05 16.12
C HIS A 111 -3.72 -12.20 15.28
N ASP A 112 -3.40 -12.22 13.99
CA ASP A 112 -3.86 -13.24 13.06
C ASP A 112 -2.69 -14.12 12.59
N ALA A 113 -2.95 -15.42 12.46
CA ALA A 113 -2.02 -16.40 11.93
C ALA A 113 -2.74 -17.47 11.09
N ILE A 114 -1.96 -18.27 10.37
CA ILE A 114 -2.46 -19.42 9.61
C ILE A 114 -1.81 -20.69 10.16
N GLY A 115 -2.65 -21.67 10.51
CA GLY A 115 -2.21 -22.99 10.91
C GLY A 115 -2.27 -23.97 9.75
N PHE A 116 -1.35 -24.91 9.71
CA PHE A 116 -1.32 -26.01 8.74
C PHE A 116 -1.19 -27.33 9.49
N ARG A 117 -1.94 -28.36 9.10
CA ARG A 117 -1.74 -29.73 9.59
C ARG A 117 -1.69 -30.70 8.43
N SER A 118 -0.60 -31.45 8.34
CA SER A 118 -0.43 -32.52 7.36
C SER A 118 -1.14 -33.76 7.86
N THR A 119 -2.04 -34.32 7.05
CA THR A 119 -2.72 -35.59 7.37
C THR A 119 -1.79 -36.78 7.25
N SER A 120 -0.80 -36.74 6.34
CA SER A 120 0.14 -37.84 6.14
C SER A 120 1.19 -37.97 7.26
N THR A 121 1.65 -36.85 7.82
CA THR A 121 2.70 -36.83 8.86
C THR A 121 2.15 -36.60 10.26
N GLY A 122 0.92 -36.08 10.38
CA GLY A 122 0.33 -35.64 11.65
C GLY A 122 0.95 -34.36 12.22
N LYS A 123 2.03 -33.84 11.61
CA LYS A 123 2.68 -32.61 12.05
C LYS A 123 1.82 -31.40 11.70
N ASN A 124 1.92 -30.38 12.56
CA ASN A 124 1.29 -29.10 12.33
C ASN A 124 2.29 -27.95 12.46
N TYR A 125 1.93 -26.83 11.88
CA TYR A 125 2.79 -25.67 11.72
C TYR A 125 1.97 -24.40 11.87
N THR A 126 2.61 -23.35 12.38
CA THR A 126 2.03 -22.01 12.46
C THR A 126 2.84 -21.08 11.57
N MET A 127 2.13 -20.26 10.79
CA MET A 127 2.70 -19.20 9.97
C MET A 127 2.08 -17.86 10.35
N GLU A 128 2.95 -16.91 10.64
CA GLU A 128 2.57 -15.58 11.09
C GLU A 128 3.32 -14.51 10.29
N TRP A 129 2.82 -13.28 10.30
CA TRP A 129 3.56 -12.11 9.85
C TRP A 129 3.46 -11.03 10.93
N TYR A 130 4.60 -10.58 11.45
CA TYR A 130 4.64 -9.54 12.48
C TYR A 130 5.96 -8.78 12.49
N GLU A 131 6.08 -7.82 13.40
CA GLU A 131 7.17 -6.87 13.47
C GLU A 131 8.45 -7.47 14.04
N LEU A 132 9.60 -7.18 13.41
CA LEU A 132 10.91 -7.55 13.97
C LEU A 132 11.17 -6.88 15.31
N PHE A 133 10.63 -5.66 15.49
CA PHE A 133 10.92 -4.79 16.62
C PHE A 133 9.66 -4.35 17.38
N GLN A 134 8.57 -5.11 17.32
CA GLN A 134 7.26 -4.82 17.95
C GLN A 134 6.49 -3.62 17.34
N LEU A 135 5.18 -3.62 17.55
CA LEU A 135 4.23 -2.69 16.93
C LEU A 135 4.57 -1.20 17.12
N GLY A 136 5.03 -0.81 18.31
CA GLY A 136 5.37 0.59 18.59
C GLY A 136 6.41 1.16 17.64
N ASN A 137 7.46 0.39 17.34
CA ASN A 137 8.55 0.78 16.43
C ASN A 137 8.12 0.83 14.96
N CYS A 138 7.04 0.11 14.59
CA CYS A 138 6.45 0.17 13.26
C CYS A 138 5.44 1.33 13.12
N THR A 139 4.95 1.88 14.23
CA THR A 139 3.90 2.91 14.25
C THR A 139 4.49 4.31 14.40
N PHE A 140 5.50 4.47 15.25
CA PHE A 140 6.11 5.77 15.55
C PHE A 140 7.63 5.72 15.33
N PRO A 141 8.22 6.77 14.74
CA PRO A 141 9.66 6.83 14.54
C PRO A 141 10.40 7.22 15.83
N HIS A 142 11.70 6.97 15.82
CA HIS A 142 12.64 7.47 16.80
C HIS A 142 13.21 8.82 16.36
N LEU A 143 13.44 9.70 17.33
CA LEU A 143 14.17 10.95 17.11
C LEU A 143 15.61 10.76 17.57
N ARG A 144 16.56 11.01 16.67
CA ARG A 144 17.98 10.85 16.92
C ARG A 144 18.67 12.21 16.75
N PRO A 145 19.39 12.74 17.75
CA PRO A 145 19.97 14.07 17.70
C PRO A 145 20.98 14.27 16.55
N GLU A 146 21.59 13.17 16.09
CA GLU A 146 22.54 13.14 14.97
C GLU A 146 21.87 13.06 13.58
N MET A 147 20.54 13.00 13.50
CA MET A 147 19.79 12.91 12.24
C MET A 147 18.70 13.97 12.14
N ASN A 148 18.59 14.63 10.98
CA ASN A 148 17.53 15.62 10.73
C ASN A 148 16.16 14.95 10.49
N ALA A 149 16.14 13.72 9.96
CA ALA A 149 14.92 12.99 9.66
C ALA A 149 14.59 11.98 10.77
N PRO A 150 13.29 11.75 11.07
CA PRO A 150 12.88 10.67 11.98
C PRO A 150 13.35 9.30 11.47
N PHE A 151 13.84 8.46 12.39
CA PHE A 151 14.41 7.16 12.08
C PHE A 151 13.40 6.03 12.38
N TRP A 152 13.28 5.05 11.48
CA TRP A 152 12.25 3.99 11.58
C TRP A 152 12.86 2.61 11.76
N CYS A 153 12.33 1.85 12.73
CA CYS A 153 12.59 0.42 12.91
C CYS A 153 11.33 -0.39 12.56
N ASN A 154 10.84 -0.21 11.33
CA ASN A 154 9.50 -0.63 10.91
C ASN A 154 9.47 -1.88 10.02
N GLN A 155 10.49 -2.75 10.14
CA GLN A 155 10.53 -3.99 9.37
C GLN A 155 9.58 -5.04 9.95
N GLY A 156 8.82 -5.70 9.08
CA GLY A 156 8.05 -6.90 9.39
C GLY A 156 8.40 -8.07 8.47
N ALA A 157 8.17 -9.29 8.96
CA ALA A 157 8.52 -10.51 8.26
C ALA A 157 7.58 -11.67 8.57
N ALA A 158 7.57 -12.65 7.67
CA ALA A 158 6.94 -13.93 7.93
C ALA A 158 7.78 -14.75 8.93
N CYS A 159 7.10 -15.44 9.83
CA CYS A 159 7.65 -16.43 10.75
C CYS A 159 6.90 -17.75 10.50
N PHE A 160 7.64 -18.85 10.37
CA PHE A 160 7.08 -20.19 10.19
C PHE A 160 7.75 -21.11 11.21
N PHE A 161 6.97 -21.91 11.93
CA PHE A 161 7.50 -22.84 12.93
C PHE A 161 6.60 -24.07 13.10
N GLU A 162 7.17 -25.15 13.64
CA GLU A 162 6.43 -26.39 13.95
C GLU A 162 5.63 -26.23 15.25
N GLY A 163 4.41 -26.75 15.27
CA GLY A 163 3.48 -26.63 16.39
C GLY A 163 2.36 -25.63 16.15
N ILE A 164 1.14 -25.99 16.58
CA ILE A 164 0.03 -25.06 16.84
C ILE A 164 -0.24 -25.11 18.34
N ASP A 165 -0.13 -23.98 19.02
CA ASP A 165 -0.46 -23.86 20.45
C ASP A 165 -1.98 -23.70 20.63
N ASP A 166 -2.68 -24.83 20.75
CA ASP A 166 -4.14 -24.86 20.91
C ASP A 166 -4.64 -23.97 22.05
N MET A 167 -3.90 -23.85 23.16
CA MET A 167 -4.33 -23.06 24.31
C MET A 167 -4.30 -21.57 23.97
N HIS A 168 -3.18 -21.11 23.41
CA HIS A 168 -2.99 -19.73 22.98
C HIS A 168 -4.11 -19.24 22.05
N TRP A 169 -4.51 -20.07 21.08
CA TRP A 169 -5.52 -19.68 20.08
C TRP A 169 -6.97 -19.89 20.53
N LYS A 170 -7.26 -20.81 21.48
CA LYS A 170 -8.64 -21.13 21.88
C LYS A 170 -9.13 -20.40 23.13
N GLU A 171 -8.23 -20.04 24.05
CA GLU A 171 -8.63 -19.49 25.36
C GLU A 171 -9.43 -18.19 25.21
N ASN A 172 -8.87 -17.21 24.48
CA ASN A 172 -9.49 -15.90 24.26
C ASN A 172 -9.60 -15.53 22.77
N GLY A 173 -9.44 -16.53 21.89
CA GLY A 173 -9.24 -16.36 20.46
C GLY A 173 -10.15 -17.20 19.55
N THR A 174 -9.63 -17.59 18.39
CA THR A 174 -10.28 -18.50 17.46
C THR A 174 -9.24 -19.45 16.85
N LEU A 175 -9.54 -20.75 16.89
CA LEU A 175 -8.86 -21.79 16.12
C LEU A 175 -9.94 -22.58 15.38
N VAL A 176 -9.99 -22.42 14.05
CA VAL A 176 -11.01 -23.07 13.22
C VAL A 176 -10.43 -23.49 11.88
N GLN A 177 -10.73 -24.72 11.45
CA GLN A 177 -10.37 -25.17 10.11
C GLN A 177 -11.22 -24.42 9.08
N VAL A 178 -10.57 -23.81 8.09
CA VAL A 178 -11.22 -23.00 7.05
C VAL A 178 -11.10 -23.59 5.67
N ALA A 179 -10.12 -24.46 5.45
CA ALA A 179 -9.92 -25.12 4.17
C ALA A 179 -9.16 -26.45 4.33
N THR A 180 -9.14 -27.19 3.23
CA THR A 180 -8.29 -28.35 3.02
C THR A 180 -7.69 -28.23 1.61
N ILE A 181 -6.36 -28.34 1.49
CA ILE A 181 -5.64 -28.15 0.22
C ILE A 181 -4.79 -29.38 -0.11
N SER A 182 -4.52 -29.59 -1.40
CA SER A 182 -3.42 -30.48 -1.83
C SER A 182 -2.09 -29.78 -1.61
N ALA A 183 -1.06 -30.56 -1.27
CA ALA A 183 0.31 -30.07 -1.20
C ALA A 183 0.97 -29.86 -2.58
N GLY A 184 0.44 -30.52 -3.62
CA GLY A 184 0.84 -30.34 -5.03
C GLY A 184 0.02 -29.31 -5.78
#